data_AF-A0A842PF84-F1
#
_entry.id   AF-A0A842PF84-F1
#
_cell.length_a   1.000
_cell.length_b   1.000
_cell.length_c   1.000
_cell.angle_alpha   90.00
_cell.angle_beta   90.00
_cell.angle_gamma   90.00
#
_symmetry.space_group_name_H-M   'P 1'
#
loop_
_entity.id
_entity.type
_entity.pdbx_description
1 polymer ?
#
loop_
_entity_poly.entity_id
_entity_poly.type
_entity_poly.pdbx_seq_one_letter_code
_entity_poly.pdbx_strand_id
1 'polypeptide(L)'
;MAKKPSGKKAGKPKRRRRRKMKLTLRSKKLKGEGGYMDKVGWSTQNTGRVLDGASDVEEVKEIEHQCSLCGSMNRIPRPKTDKYKVLCAHPECGHEDEVGF
;
A
#
# COMPACT_ATOMS: atom_id res chain seq x y z
N MET A 1 18.00 -77.01 62.14
CA MET A 1 17.86 -75.68 62.79
C MET A 1 17.52 -74.64 61.73
N ALA A 2 16.30 -74.09 61.75
CA ALA A 2 15.79 -73.19 60.72
C ALA A 2 16.33 -71.75 60.92
N LYS A 3 16.90 -71.16 59.87
CA LYS A 3 17.47 -69.81 59.89
C LYS A 3 16.37 -68.80 59.52
N LYS A 4 16.02 -67.94 60.48
CA LYS A 4 15.01 -66.86 60.33
C LYS A 4 15.43 -65.88 59.20
N PRO A 5 14.51 -65.41 58.34
CA PRO A 5 14.84 -64.44 57.31
C PRO A 5 15.09 -63.07 57.96
N SER A 6 16.32 -62.58 57.86
CA SER A 6 16.71 -61.27 58.37
C SER A 6 16.05 -60.15 57.56
N GLY A 7 15.42 -59.24 58.29
CA GLY A 7 14.47 -58.24 57.82
C GLY A 7 14.92 -57.40 56.61
N LYS A 8 13.95 -57.20 55.71
CA LYS A 8 13.98 -56.15 54.69
C LYS A 8 14.10 -54.80 55.40
N LYS A 9 15.31 -54.26 55.52
CA LYS A 9 15.52 -52.87 55.92
C LYS A 9 15.02 -52.01 54.77
N ALA A 10 13.81 -51.48 54.95
CA ALA A 10 13.22 -50.46 54.09
C ALA A 10 14.18 -49.25 54.04
N GLY A 11 15.05 -49.25 53.02
CA GLY A 11 15.96 -48.14 52.77
C GLY A 11 15.13 -46.89 52.50
N LYS A 12 15.31 -45.87 53.34
CA LYS A 12 14.67 -44.56 53.22
C LYS A 12 14.67 -44.10 51.76
N PRO A 13 13.54 -43.65 51.17
CA PRO A 13 13.52 -43.25 49.78
C PRO A 13 14.52 -42.09 49.61
N LYS A 14 15.57 -42.31 48.80
CA LYS A 14 16.54 -41.27 48.46
C LYS A 14 15.74 -40.08 47.94
N ARG A 15 15.73 -38.97 48.69
CA ARG A 15 15.08 -37.71 48.32
C ARG A 15 15.44 -37.41 46.86
N ARG A 16 14.48 -37.60 45.96
CA ARG A 16 14.71 -37.43 44.52
C ARG A 16 15.05 -35.96 44.30
N ARG A 17 16.35 -35.66 44.18
CA ARG A 17 16.84 -34.30 44.00
C ARG A 17 16.13 -33.74 42.76
N ARG A 18 15.29 -32.73 42.93
CA ARG A 18 14.55 -32.11 41.83
C ARG A 18 15.58 -31.65 40.81
N ARG A 19 15.62 -32.32 39.64
CA ARG A 19 16.51 -31.92 38.56
C ARG A 19 16.05 -30.53 38.12
N LYS A 20 16.92 -29.54 38.26
CA LYS A 20 16.66 -28.20 37.73
C LYS A 20 16.62 -28.33 36.21
N MET A 21 15.46 -28.08 35.61
CA MET A 21 15.33 -27.95 34.16
C MET A 21 16.20 -26.77 33.73
N LYS A 22 17.31 -27.04 33.05
CA LYS A 22 18.05 -25.98 32.35
C LYS A 22 17.33 -25.76 31.03
N LEU A 23 16.43 -24.79 31.00
CA LEU A 23 15.79 -24.32 29.77
C LEU A 23 16.85 -23.58 28.94
N THR A 24 17.71 -24.34 28.26
CA THR A 24 18.56 -23.78 27.21
C THR A 24 17.79 -23.87 25.90
N LEU A 25 17.53 -22.72 25.28
CA LEU A 25 17.02 -22.67 23.92
C LEU A 25 17.92 -23.51 23.01
N ARG A 26 17.32 -24.38 22.20
CA ARG A 26 18.03 -25.29 21.28
C ARG A 26 18.74 -24.53 20.15
N SER A 27 18.32 -23.29 19.88
CA SER A 27 18.90 -22.39 18.89
C SER A 27 19.17 -21.02 19.51
N LYS A 28 20.38 -20.50 19.34
CA LYS A 28 20.80 -19.18 19.86
C LYS A 28 20.32 -18.01 18.99
N LYS A 29 19.88 -18.28 17.76
CA LYS A 29 19.43 -17.29 16.78
C LYS A 29 18.10 -17.73 16.18
N LEU A 30 17.20 -16.77 15.99
CA LEU A 30 16.00 -16.95 15.18
C LEU A 30 16.46 -17.14 13.72
N LYS A 31 15.95 -18.17 13.04
CA LYS A 31 16.17 -18.34 11.60
C LYS A 31 15.34 -17.24 10.92
N GLY A 32 15.96 -16.14 10.49
CA GLY A 32 15.28 -15.17 9.62
C GLY A 32 14.89 -15.86 8.30
N GLU A 33 13.80 -15.52 7.62
CA GLU A 33 12.84 -14.44 7.77
C GLU A 33 11.45 -15.04 8.06
N GLY A 34 10.91 -14.78 9.26
CA GLY A 34 9.48 -14.90 9.50
C GLY A 34 8.83 -13.57 9.18
N GLY A 35 8.88 -13.15 7.92
CA GLY A 35 8.20 -11.95 7.45
C GLY A 35 6.70 -12.21 7.47
N TYR A 36 6.08 -12.12 8.65
CA TYR A 36 4.63 -11.99 8.76
C TYR A 36 4.27 -10.64 8.14
N MET A 37 4.07 -10.65 6.83
CA MET A 37 3.49 -9.54 6.10
C MET A 37 1.99 -9.66 6.34
N ASP A 38 1.47 -8.88 7.28
CA ASP A 38 0.06 -8.50 7.28
C ASP A 38 -0.22 -7.81 5.94
N LYS A 39 -0.55 -8.60 4.92
CA LYS A 39 -1.15 -8.09 3.69
C LYS A 39 -2.59 -7.75 4.00
N VAL A 40 -2.77 -6.77 4.88
CA VAL A 40 -4.05 -6.14 5.20
C VAL A 40 -3.99 -4.75 4.62
N GLY A 41 -4.44 -4.64 3.37
CA GLY A 41 -4.50 -3.38 2.64
C GLY A 41 -4.63 -3.66 1.15
N TRP A 42 -5.56 -2.98 0.49
CA TRP A 42 -5.91 -3.13 -0.93
C TRP A 42 -4.77 -2.87 -1.95
N SER A 43 -3.50 -2.80 -1.51
CA SER A 43 -2.35 -2.34 -2.29
C SER A 43 -1.32 -3.41 -2.64
N THR A 44 -1.71 -4.69 -2.78
CA THR A 44 -0.86 -5.67 -3.52
C THR A 44 -1.05 -5.57 -5.04
N GLN A 45 -1.33 -4.39 -5.56
CA GLN A 45 -1.41 -4.09 -7.00
C GLN A 45 -0.09 -3.54 -7.58
N ASN A 46 1.06 -3.89 -6.99
CA ASN A 46 2.37 -3.47 -7.53
C ASN A 46 3.30 -4.66 -7.81
N THR A 47 2.77 -5.74 -8.38
CA THR A 47 3.57 -6.84 -8.96
C THR A 47 3.00 -7.33 -10.30
N GLY A 48 2.66 -6.42 -11.22
CA GLY A 48 2.20 -6.85 -12.55
C GLY A 48 1.54 -5.82 -13.46
N ARG A 49 1.67 -4.52 -13.20
CA ARG A 49 1.41 -3.50 -14.23
C ARG A 49 2.67 -2.69 -14.40
N VAL A 50 3.52 -3.13 -15.32
CA VAL A 50 4.43 -2.21 -16.00
C VAL A 50 3.50 -1.17 -16.63
N LEU A 51 3.61 0.10 -16.24
CA LEU A 51 3.05 1.22 -16.99
C LEU A 51 3.87 1.35 -18.28
N ASP A 52 3.81 0.34 -19.15
CA ASP A 52 4.52 0.30 -20.43
C ASP A 52 3.71 1.07 -21.46
N GLY A 53 3.68 2.35 -21.17
CA GLY A 53 2.82 3.35 -21.72
C GLY A 53 3.10 4.55 -20.87
N ALA A 54 4.25 5.20 -21.12
CA ALA A 54 4.22 6.65 -21.13
C ALA A 54 3.07 6.96 -22.08
N SER A 55 1.88 7.11 -21.49
CA SER A 55 0.65 7.41 -22.20
C SER A 55 1.05 8.54 -23.11
N ASP A 56 0.90 8.34 -24.42
CA ASP A 56 0.78 9.45 -25.36
C ASP A 56 -0.06 10.47 -24.62
N VAL A 57 0.57 11.54 -24.14
CA VAL A 57 -0.12 12.55 -23.33
C VAL A 57 -1.09 13.10 -24.34
N GLU A 58 -2.33 12.60 -24.31
CA GLU A 58 -3.33 12.93 -25.31
C GLU A 58 -3.39 14.44 -25.32
N GLU A 59 -2.80 15.03 -26.36
CA GLU A 59 -2.62 16.47 -26.42
C GLU A 59 -4.01 17.05 -26.25
N VAL A 60 -4.21 17.83 -25.19
CA VAL A 60 -5.53 18.34 -24.80
C VAL A 60 -6.16 19.01 -26.02
N LYS A 61 -7.13 18.32 -26.64
CA LYS A 61 -7.73 18.74 -27.92
C LYS A 61 -8.68 19.90 -27.75
N GLU A 62 -9.24 20.04 -26.55
CA GLU A 62 -10.29 20.99 -26.21
C GLU A 62 -9.92 21.75 -24.93
N ILE A 63 -10.02 23.07 -24.99
CA ILE A 63 -9.81 23.99 -23.87
C ILE A 63 -11.17 24.54 -23.47
N GLU A 64 -11.41 24.59 -22.16
CA GLU A 64 -12.57 25.26 -21.59
C GLU A 64 -12.22 26.73 -21.32
N HIS A 65 -12.96 27.65 -21.92
CA HIS A 65 -12.81 29.09 -21.74
C HIS A 65 -14.06 29.70 -21.12
N GLN A 66 -13.91 30.52 -20.09
CA GLN A 66 -15.01 31.25 -19.47
C GLN A 66 -15.16 32.64 -20.12
N CYS A 67 -16.32 32.91 -20.73
CA CYS A 67 -16.60 34.22 -21.33
C CYS A 67 -16.69 35.31 -20.27
N SER A 68 -16.06 36.48 -20.51
CA SER A 68 -16.01 37.57 -19.52
C SER A 68 -17.35 38.28 -19.31
N LEU A 69 -18.21 38.33 -20.33
CA LEU A 69 -19.50 39.05 -20.26
C LEU A 69 -20.60 38.21 -19.61
N CYS A 70 -20.81 36.98 -20.07
CA CYS A 70 -21.93 36.13 -19.66
C CYS A 70 -21.53 34.99 -18.72
N GLY A 71 -20.24 34.77 -18.49
CA GLY A 71 -19.74 33.70 -17.62
C GLY A 71 -19.96 32.28 -18.14
N SER A 72 -20.46 32.11 -19.38
CA SER A 72 -20.66 30.79 -19.97
C SER A 72 -19.33 30.08 -20.23
N MET A 73 -19.32 28.76 -20.06
CA MET A 73 -18.17 27.91 -20.37
C MET A 73 -18.22 27.50 -21.85
N ASN A 74 -17.30 28.03 -22.65
CA ASN A 74 -17.12 27.68 -24.05
C ASN A 74 -16.10 26.54 -24.16
N ARG A 75 -16.47 25.46 -24.86
CA ARG A 75 -15.54 24.38 -25.24
C ARG A 75 -14.98 24.68 -26.62
N ILE A 76 -13.68 24.92 -26.68
CA ILE A 76 -13.00 25.43 -27.88
C ILE A 76 -11.88 24.47 -28.25
N PRO A 77 -11.70 24.13 -29.54
CA PRO A 77 -10.54 23.37 -29.95
C PRO A 77 -9.26 24.12 -29.61
N ARG A 78 -8.18 23.39 -29.32
CA ARG A 78 -6.88 24.00 -28.98
C ARG A 78 -6.43 24.96 -30.10
N PRO A 79 -6.27 26.26 -29.80
CA PRO A 79 -5.77 27.22 -30.77
C PRO A 79 -4.31 26.93 -31.09
N LYS A 80 -3.89 27.26 -32.32
CA LYS A 80 -2.52 27.06 -32.79
C LYS A 80 -1.55 28.11 -32.25
N THR A 81 -2.07 29.25 -31.79
CA THR A 81 -1.31 30.42 -31.35
C THR A 81 -1.66 30.77 -29.91
N ASP A 82 -0.69 31.36 -29.19
CA ASP A 82 -0.88 31.80 -27.80
C ASP A 82 -1.88 32.95 -27.67
N LYS A 83 -2.03 33.74 -28.75
CA LYS A 83 -3.04 34.81 -28.87
C LYS A 83 -4.17 34.34 -29.76
N TYR A 84 -5.39 34.35 -29.25
CA TYR A 84 -6.57 33.93 -30.00
C TYR A 84 -7.82 34.68 -29.54
N LYS A 85 -8.80 34.76 -30.45
CA LYS A 85 -10.11 35.34 -30.18
C LYS A 85 -11.13 34.24 -29.99
N VAL A 86 -11.94 34.36 -28.95
CA VAL A 86 -13.03 33.44 -28.64
C VAL A 86 -14.35 34.15 -28.88
N LEU A 87 -15.15 33.62 -29.80
CA LEU A 87 -16.55 34.02 -29.94
C LEU A 87 -17.39 33.22 -28.94
N CYS A 88 -18.18 33.92 -28.12
CA CYS A 88 -19.08 33.27 -27.20
C CYS A 88 -20.15 32.45 -27.96
N ALA A 89 -20.32 31.17 -27.59
CA ALA A 89 -21.31 30.29 -28.22
C ALA A 89 -22.75 30.62 -27.79
N HIS A 90 -22.93 31.51 -26.81
CA HIS A 90 -24.25 31.90 -26.33
C HIS A 90 -24.90 32.89 -27.30
N PRO A 91 -26.10 32.59 -27.85
CA PRO A 91 -26.71 33.33 -28.96
C PRO A 91 -27.03 34.79 -28.63
N GLU A 92 -27.25 35.11 -27.36
CA GLU A 92 -27.56 36.48 -26.90
C GLU A 92 -26.31 37.29 -26.53
N CYS A 93 -25.16 36.64 -26.36
CA CYS A 93 -23.96 37.29 -25.84
C CYS A 93 -23.14 37.93 -26.97
N GLY A 94 -22.85 37.17 -28.03
CA GLY A 94 -22.07 37.65 -29.18
C GLY A 94 -20.70 38.25 -28.85
N HIS A 95 -20.20 38.07 -27.63
CA HIS A 95 -19.00 38.72 -27.14
C HIS A 95 -17.75 38.04 -27.69
N GLU A 96 -16.75 38.86 -28.05
CA GLU A 96 -15.44 38.41 -28.50
C GLU A 96 -14.41 38.63 -27.38
N ASP A 97 -13.93 37.54 -26.78
CA ASP A 97 -12.88 37.58 -25.77
C ASP A 97 -11.50 37.43 -26.43
N GLU A 98 -10.59 38.37 -26.16
CA GLU A 98 -9.19 38.27 -26.60
C GLU A 98 -8.35 37.60 -25.50
N VAL A 99 -7.83 36.40 -25.78
CA VAL A 99 -7.01 35.63 -24.84
C VAL A 99 -5.55 35.66 -25.29
N GLY A 100 -4.68 36.12 -24.39
CA GLY A 100 -3.22 36.19 -24.59
C GLY A 100 -2.68 37.60 -24.32
N PHE A 101 -1.59 37.71 -23.55
CA PHE A 101 -0.83 38.97 -23.38
C PHE A 101 0.05 39.23 -24.60
#